data_AF-A0A2R6VYX5-F1
#
_entry.id   AF-A0A2R6VYX5-F1
#
_cell.length_a   1.000
_cell.length_b   1.000
_cell.length_c   1.000
_cell.angle_alpha   90.00
_cell.angle_beta   90.00
_cell.angle_gamma   90.00
#
_symmetry.space_group_name_H-M   'P 1'
#
loop_
_entity.id
_entity.type
_entity.pdbx_description
1 polymer ?
#
loop_
_entity_poly.entity_id
_entity_poly.type
_entity_poly.pdbx_seq_one_letter_code
_entity_poly.pdbx_strand_id
1 'polypeptide(L)'
;MVLYKMALMSAAAYIPLLCACSLMLTSYVEAFSNVLLQRSTMFSGQYLAEGPYQFKMQEDCNLVVYNNGQPIWATDTGGLGRDCEFRLKSNGNAVLYSGSTLQSTVYSLHWL
;
A
#
# COMPACT_ATOMS: atom_id res chain seq x y z
N MET A 1 -62.44 -1.97 -11.36
CA MET A 1 -61.92 -2.28 -12.71
C MET A 1 -61.61 -0.94 -13.37
N VAL A 2 -60.54 -0.25 -13.01
CA VAL A 2 -59.15 -0.53 -13.44
C VAL A 2 -58.23 -0.52 -12.21
N LEU A 3 -57.53 -1.63 -12.00
CA LEU A 3 -56.77 -1.99 -10.82
C LEU A 3 -55.34 -2.37 -11.28
N TYR A 4 -54.32 -2.00 -10.49
CA TYR A 4 -53.05 -2.72 -10.31
C TYR A 4 -52.08 -2.90 -11.49
N LYS A 5 -51.86 -1.89 -12.34
CA LYS A 5 -50.64 -1.83 -13.15
C LYS A 5 -50.08 -0.43 -13.04
N MET A 6 -48.76 -0.30 -12.97
CA MET A 6 -47.98 0.95 -12.89
C MET A 6 -47.58 1.36 -11.46
N ALA A 7 -46.61 0.61 -10.90
CA ALA A 7 -45.41 1.16 -10.22
C ALA A 7 -44.76 0.15 -9.23
N LEU A 8 -44.96 -1.16 -9.40
CA LEU A 8 -44.06 -2.19 -8.83
C LEU A 8 -42.81 -2.35 -9.71
N MET A 9 -42.13 -1.26 -10.03
CA MET A 9 -40.79 -1.28 -10.63
C MET A 9 -39.76 -0.97 -9.54
N SER A 10 -39.46 -2.03 -8.78
CA SER A 10 -38.10 -2.39 -8.38
C SER A 10 -37.38 -1.55 -7.31
N ALA A 11 -37.75 -1.75 -6.04
CA ALA A 11 -36.78 -1.63 -4.94
C ALA A 11 -35.63 -2.67 -5.07
N ALA A 12 -35.80 -3.70 -5.92
CA ALA A 12 -34.79 -4.73 -6.19
C ALA A 12 -33.58 -4.23 -7.01
N ALA A 13 -33.67 -3.07 -7.67
CA ALA A 13 -32.59 -2.52 -8.49
C ALA A 13 -31.45 -1.87 -7.68
N TYR A 14 -31.71 -1.48 -6.42
CA TYR A 14 -30.71 -0.85 -5.54
C TYR A 14 -29.96 -1.85 -4.66
N ILE A 15 -30.55 -3.02 -4.43
CA ILE A 15 -29.93 -4.12 -3.68
C ILE A 15 -28.58 -4.55 -4.27
N PRO A 16 -28.41 -4.76 -5.60
CA PRO A 16 -27.11 -5.16 -6.15
C PRO A 16 -26.05 -4.06 -6.05
N LEU A 17 -26.43 -2.78 -6.09
CA LEU A 17 -25.47 -1.66 -6.00
C LEU A 17 -24.94 -1.49 -4.58
N LEU A 18 -25.81 -1.61 -3.57
CA LEU A 18 -25.44 -1.64 -2.16
C LEU A 18 -24.61 -2.88 -1.82
N CYS A 19 -24.97 -4.05 -2.38
CA CYS A 19 -24.22 -5.29 -2.19
C CYS A 19 -22.84 -5.24 -2.84
N ALA A 20 -22.72 -4.63 -4.02
CA ALA A 20 -21.43 -4.39 -4.66
C ALA A 20 -20.56 -3.40 -3.86
N CYS A 21 -21.15 -2.36 -3.28
CA CYS A 21 -20.44 -1.42 -2.42
C CYS A 21 -19.98 -2.05 -1.11
N SER A 22 -20.81 -2.89 -0.47
CA SER A 22 -20.41 -3.64 0.72
C SER A 22 -19.37 -4.73 0.39
N LEU A 23 -19.46 -5.39 -0.78
CA LEU A 23 -18.43 -6.32 -1.26
C LEU A 23 -17.09 -5.61 -1.54
N MET A 24 -17.12 -4.40 -2.11
CA MET A 24 -15.94 -3.55 -2.32
C MET A 24 -15.36 -3.00 -1.01
N LEU A 25 -16.19 -2.82 0.02
CA LEU A 25 -15.73 -2.46 1.37
C LEU A 25 -15.13 -3.67 2.10
N THR A 26 -15.61 -4.89 1.86
CA THR A 26 -15.08 -6.11 2.47
C THR A 26 -13.79 -6.62 1.83
N SER A 27 -13.43 -6.16 0.62
CA SER A 27 -12.20 -6.57 -0.06
C SER A 27 -10.96 -5.76 0.37
N TYR A 28 -11.08 -4.82 1.31
CA TYR A 28 -9.93 -4.19 1.96
C TYR A 28 -9.36 -5.12 3.03
N VAL A 29 -8.83 -6.27 2.59
CA VAL A 29 -7.83 -6.97 3.39
C VAL A 29 -6.52 -6.29 3.05
N GLU A 30 -5.98 -5.50 3.97
CA GLU A 30 -4.56 -5.11 3.88
C GLU A 30 -3.77 -6.41 3.91
N ALA A 31 -3.35 -6.88 2.73
CA ALA A 31 -2.41 -7.98 2.64
C ALA A 31 -1.10 -7.48 3.24
N PHE A 32 -0.91 -7.71 4.54
CA PHE A 32 0.39 -7.65 5.17
C PHE A 32 1.23 -8.78 4.59
N SER A 33 1.75 -8.56 3.39
CA SER A 33 2.80 -9.39 2.84
C SER A 33 4.06 -9.09 3.66
N ASN A 34 4.77 -10.13 4.07
CA ASN A 34 6.11 -10.01 4.63
C ASN A 34 7.19 -10.05 3.53
N VAL A 35 6.78 -10.18 2.26
CA VAL A 35 7.66 -10.27 1.10
C VAL A 35 7.32 -9.16 0.11
N LEU A 36 8.33 -8.35 -0.25
CA LEU A 36 8.24 -7.46 -1.40
C LEU A 36 8.71 -8.19 -2.66
N LEU A 37 7.79 -8.48 -3.59
CA LEU A 37 8.18 -9.05 -4.88
C LEU A 37 8.83 -7.97 -5.74
N GLN A 38 9.74 -8.38 -6.64
CA GLN A 38 10.30 -7.48 -7.64
C GLN A 38 9.18 -6.74 -8.39
N ARG A 39 9.40 -5.46 -8.71
CA ARG A 39 8.44 -4.54 -9.33
C ARG A 39 7.27 -4.12 -8.44
N SER A 40 7.19 -4.61 -7.20
CA SER A 40 6.25 -4.06 -6.22
C SER A 40 6.79 -2.73 -5.68
N THR A 41 5.86 -1.82 -5.41
CA THR A 41 6.15 -0.47 -4.92
C THR A 41 5.44 -0.29 -3.59
N MET A 42 6.16 0.23 -2.59
CA MET A 42 5.59 0.66 -1.33
C MET A 42 5.56 2.18 -1.31
N PHE A 43 4.37 2.75 -1.32
CA PHE A 43 4.14 4.18 -1.23
C PHE A 43 4.23 4.66 0.22
N SER A 44 4.33 5.98 0.40
CA SER A 44 4.28 6.61 1.71
C SER A 44 3.05 6.15 2.51
N GLY A 45 3.26 5.87 3.79
CA GLY A 45 2.25 5.32 4.70
C GLY A 45 2.16 3.79 4.70
N GLN A 46 2.57 3.12 3.62
CA GLN A 46 2.49 1.67 3.50
C GLN A 46 3.62 0.95 4.24
N TYR A 47 3.38 -0.32 4.58
CA TYR A 47 4.34 -1.15 5.30
C TYR A 47 4.14 -2.65 5.02
N LEU A 48 5.20 -3.42 5.23
CA LEU A 48 5.15 -4.88 5.41
C LEU A 48 5.16 -5.17 6.91
N ALA A 49 4.48 -6.22 7.34
CA ALA A 49 4.48 -6.63 8.74
C ALA A 49 4.73 -8.14 8.86
N GLU A 50 5.54 -8.52 9.86
CA GLU A 50 5.80 -9.91 10.24
C GLU A 50 5.96 -9.98 11.76
N GLY A 51 4.93 -10.47 12.45
CA GLY A 51 4.88 -10.48 13.91
C GLY A 51 5.05 -9.05 14.49
N PRO A 52 6.03 -8.82 15.39
CA PRO A 52 6.26 -7.49 15.97
C PRO A 52 7.00 -6.54 15.02
N TYR A 53 7.50 -7.04 13.89
CA TYR A 53 8.32 -6.25 12.98
C TYR A 53 7.48 -5.57 11.91
N GLN A 54 7.80 -4.31 11.62
CA GLN A 54 7.19 -3.57 10.51
C GLN A 54 8.28 -2.91 9.68
N PHE A 55 8.22 -3.06 8.37
CA PHE A 55 9.07 -2.34 7.43
C PHE A 55 8.21 -1.30 6.71
N LYS A 56 8.38 -0.02 7.06
CA LYS A 56 7.44 1.06 6.75
C LYS A 56 8.09 2.19 6.00
N MET A 57 7.47 2.59 4.89
CA MET A 57 7.74 3.84 4.20
C MET A 57 6.95 4.95 4.89
N GLN A 58 7.61 5.81 5.66
CA GLN A 58 6.94 6.91 6.37
C GLN A 58 6.59 8.06 5.41
N GLU A 59 5.62 8.89 5.80
CA GLU A 59 5.17 10.09 5.07
C GLU A 59 6.25 11.16 4.92
N ASP A 60 7.21 11.18 5.85
CA ASP A 60 8.35 12.08 5.83
C ASP A 60 9.49 11.57 4.92
N CYS A 61 9.27 10.54 4.11
CA CYS A 61 10.26 9.94 3.24
C CYS A 61 11.38 9.16 3.95
N ASN A 62 11.19 8.78 5.21
CA ASN A 62 12.08 7.86 5.89
C ASN A 62 11.60 6.40 5.78
N LEU A 63 12.49 5.47 5.45
CA LEU A 63 12.17 4.05 5.42
C LEU A 63 12.70 3.39 6.70
N VAL A 64 11.81 2.85 7.51
CA VAL A 64 12.11 2.46 8.89
C VAL A 64 11.66 1.03 9.17
N VAL A 65 12.51 0.28 9.88
CA VAL A 65 12.14 -0.99 10.50
C VAL A 65 11.77 -0.75 11.97
N TYR A 66 10.60 -1.21 12.37
CA TYR A 66 10.13 -1.20 13.74
C TYR A 66 10.14 -2.60 14.35
N ASN A 67 10.25 -2.67 15.67
CA ASN A 67 9.96 -3.84 16.50
C ASN A 67 9.05 -3.40 17.65
N ASN A 68 7.81 -3.91 17.71
CA ASN A 68 6.79 -3.50 18.68
C ASN A 68 6.60 -1.97 18.72
N GLY A 69 6.59 -1.33 17.55
CA GLY A 69 6.44 0.12 17.42
C GLY A 69 7.70 0.94 17.76
N GLN A 70 8.79 0.30 18.20
CA GLN A 70 10.08 0.97 18.44
C GLN A 70 10.93 0.93 17.16
N PRO A 71 11.44 2.05 16.65
CA PRO A 71 12.31 2.06 15.48
C PRO A 71 13.65 1.41 15.84
N ILE A 72 14.08 0.41 15.05
CA ILE A 72 15.34 -0.32 15.27
C ILE A 72 16.35 -0.10 14.13
N TRP A 73 15.91 0.39 12.98
CA TRP A 73 16.76 0.78 11.84
C TRP A 73 16.03 1.80 10.96
N ALA A 74 16.76 2.71 10.32
CA ALA A 74 16.22 3.69 9.38
C ALA A 74 17.21 4.01 8.25
N THR A 75 16.70 4.51 7.12
CA THR A 75 17.53 5.06 6.02
C THR A 75 18.05 6.46 6.29
N ASP A 76 17.53 7.14 7.32
CA ASP A 76 17.82 8.54 7.67
C ASP A 76 17.56 9.51 6.51
N THR A 77 16.53 9.24 5.71
CA THR A 77 16.11 10.06 4.58
C THR A 77 14.91 10.95 4.89
N GLY A 78 14.54 11.04 6.17
CA GLY A 78 13.42 11.85 6.65
C GLY A 78 13.56 13.34 6.27
N GLY A 79 12.49 13.92 5.72
CA GLY A 79 12.41 15.31 5.30
C GLY A 79 13.14 15.63 3.99
N LEU A 80 13.79 14.66 3.34
CA LEU A 80 14.54 14.91 2.10
C LEU A 80 13.64 15.00 0.86
N GLY A 81 12.36 14.66 0.97
CA GLY A 81 11.43 14.60 -0.16
C GLY A 81 9.95 14.66 0.23
N ARG A 82 9.09 14.43 -0.77
CA ARG A 82 7.64 14.19 -0.65
C ARG A 82 7.22 13.06 -1.58
N ASP A 83 6.05 12.49 -1.34
CA ASP A 83 5.43 11.43 -2.14
C ASP A 83 6.44 10.31 -2.45
N CYS A 84 7.01 9.75 -1.38
CA CYS A 84 8.12 8.83 -1.49
C CYS A 84 7.68 7.39 -1.71
N GLU A 85 8.51 6.68 -2.47
CA GLU A 85 8.24 5.32 -2.89
C GLU A 85 9.49 4.45 -2.73
N PHE A 86 9.31 3.31 -2.08
CA PHE A 86 10.31 2.25 -2.04
C PHE A 86 10.01 1.20 -3.11
N ARG A 87 10.99 0.89 -3.97
CA ARG A 87 10.83 -0.09 -5.06
C ARG A 87 11.98 -1.08 -5.07
N LEU A 88 11.65 -2.36 -5.15
CA LEU A 88 12.62 -3.41 -5.48
C LEU A 88 12.63 -3.63 -6.99
N LYS A 89 13.72 -3.22 -7.65
CA LYS A 89 13.89 -3.36 -9.10
C LYS A 89 14.16 -4.82 -9.48
N SER A 90 13.93 -5.16 -10.75
CA SER A 90 14.16 -6.53 -11.27
C SER A 90 15.62 -6.95 -11.28
N ASN A 91 16.56 -5.99 -11.17
CA ASN A 91 17.99 -6.25 -11.04
C ASN A 91 18.43 -6.44 -9.58
N GLY A 92 17.50 -6.56 -8.62
CA GLY A 92 17.81 -6.75 -7.20
C GLY A 92 18.14 -5.48 -6.42
N ASN A 93 18.14 -4.31 -7.06
CA ASN A 93 18.41 -3.05 -6.36
C ASN A 93 17.16 -2.54 -5.66
N ALA A 94 17.32 -2.17 -4.39
CA ALA A 94 16.30 -1.52 -3.59
C ALA A 94 16.52 -0.01 -3.61
N VAL A 95 15.50 0.75 -4.02
CA VAL A 95 15.64 2.17 -4.33
C VAL A 95 14.51 2.98 -3.69
N LEU A 96 14.88 4.14 -3.14
CA LEU A 96 13.95 5.18 -2.67
C LEU A 96 13.82 6.29 -3.72
N TYR A 97 12.58 6.57 -4.09
CA TYR A 97 12.21 7.71 -4.92
C TYR A 97 11.50 8.76 -4.07
N SER A 98 11.66 10.03 -4.43
CA SER A 98 10.75 11.12 -4.01
C SER A 98 10.11 11.69 -5.27
N GLY A 99 8.80 11.51 -5.40
CA GLY A 99 8.10 11.74 -6.66
C GLY A 99 8.75 10.93 -7.80
N SER A 100 9.11 11.59 -8.90
CA SER A 100 9.80 10.97 -10.05
C SER A 100 11.33 11.01 -9.96
N THR A 101 11.90 11.61 -8.91
CA THR A 101 13.34 11.77 -8.76
C THR A 101 13.92 10.68 -7.86
N LEU A 102 14.99 10.03 -8.33
CA LEU A 102 15.78 9.10 -7.52
C LEU A 102 16.43 9.86 -6.37
N GLN A 103 16.11 9.50 -5.12
CA GLN A 103 16.70 10.09 -3.92
C GLN A 103 17.93 9.31 -3.47
N SER A 104 17.82 7.98 -3.39
CA SER A 104 18.94 7.13 -2.94
C SER A 104 18.78 5.67 -3.37
N THR A 105 19.91 5.01 -3.64
CA THR A 105 19.94 3.53 -3.72
C THR A 105 20.19 3.03 -2.31
N VAL A 106 19.18 2.38 -1.72
CA VAL A 106 19.22 1.93 -0.32
C VAL A 106 20.13 0.72 -0.18
N TYR A 107 20.08 -0.21 -1.16
CA TYR A 107 21.04 -1.31 -1.30
C TYR A 107 21.17 -1.71 -2.78
N SER A 108 22.41 -1.86 -3.25
CA SER A 108 22.72 -2.49 -4.54
C SER A 108 23.43 -3.81 -4.26
N LEU A 109 22.75 -4.94 -4.48
CA LEU A 109 23.37 -6.25 -4.41
C LEU A 109 24.17 -6.49 -5.71
N HIS A 110 25.34 -5.86 -5.83
CA HIS A 110 26.36 -6.33 -6.76
C HIS A 110 27.08 -7.47 -6.04
N TRP A 111 26.84 -8.72 -6.46
CA TRP A 111 27.70 -9.81 -6.04
C TRP A 111 29.13 -9.49 -6.54
N LEU A 112 30.11 -9.52 -5.65
CA LEU A 112 31.52 -9.64 -6.04
C LEU A 112 31.74 -10.99 -6.72
#